data_AF-A0A7S2V4D9-F1
#
_entry.id   AF-A0A7S2V4D9-F1
#
_cell.length_a   1.000
_cell.length_b   1.000
_cell.length_c   1.000
_cell.angle_alpha   90.00
_cell.angle_beta   90.00
_cell.angle_gamma   90.00
#
_symmetry.space_group_name_H-M   'P 1'
#
loop_
_entity.id
_entity.type
_entity.pdbx_description
1 polymer ?
#
loop_
_entity_poly.entity_id
_entity_poly.type
_entity_poly.pdbx_seq_one_letter_code
_entity_poly.pdbx_strand_id
1 'polypeptide(L)'
;WVVEILAGRFHKPEVLLSDSATDTIKLLLKTDVAARLGCGEQGWGAVKNASYFRKLETWNEDELLKKNVAATFSMTKEAIVENFDSSYTCQDPKWDEAQNLPVETDEDELFGYEWSKFKATRAASL
;
A
#
# COMPACT_ATOMS: atom_id res chain seq x y z
N TRP A 1 -14.34 17.34 9.22
CA TRP A 1 -13.96 16.01 8.70
C TRP A 1 -15.08 15.28 7.96
N VAL A 2 -16.03 14.56 8.59
CA VAL A 2 -17.04 13.77 7.83
C VAL A 2 -17.92 14.63 6.90
N VAL A 3 -18.38 15.79 7.37
CA VAL A 3 -19.21 16.73 6.58
C VAL A 3 -18.45 17.32 5.38
N GLU A 4 -17.14 17.50 5.49
CA GLU A 4 -16.30 18.06 4.42
C GLU A 4 -15.99 17.01 3.34
N ILE A 5 -15.83 15.74 3.74
CA ILE A 5 -15.67 14.61 2.81
C ILE A 5 -16.94 14.42 1.98
N LEU A 6 -18.12 14.50 2.63
CA LEU A 6 -19.42 14.40 1.95
C LEU A 6 -19.70 15.60 1.04
N ALA A 7 -19.16 16.78 1.37
CA ALA A 7 -19.25 17.97 0.52
C ALA A 7 -18.42 17.87 -0.77
N GLY A 8 -17.54 16.87 -0.89
CA GLY A 8 -16.78 16.59 -2.13
C GLY A 8 -15.82 17.70 -2.56
N ARG A 9 -15.46 18.63 -1.66
CA ARG A 9 -14.63 19.78 -2.00
C ARG A 9 -13.15 19.45 -1.83
N PHE A 10 -12.49 19.13 -2.93
CA PHE A 10 -11.03 19.06 -2.98
C PHE A 10 -10.45 20.48 -2.99
N HIS A 11 -9.79 20.85 -1.89
CA HIS A 11 -9.03 22.10 -1.81
C HIS A 11 -7.62 21.81 -2.32
N LYS A 12 -7.27 22.38 -3.48
CA LYS A 12 -5.92 22.25 -4.05
C LYS A 12 -4.93 22.95 -3.09
N PRO A 13 -3.88 22.28 -2.61
CA PRO A 13 -2.85 22.93 -1.82
C PRO A 13 -2.19 24.06 -2.63
N GLU A 14 -1.65 25.09 -1.96
CA GLU A 14 -0.84 26.13 -2.63
C GLU A 14 0.42 25.56 -3.32
N VAL A 15 0.81 24.33 -2.94
CA VAL A 15 1.87 23.58 -3.61
C VAL A 15 1.42 23.16 -5.02
N LEU A 16 2.28 23.41 -6.01
CA LEU A 16 2.02 23.23 -7.45
C LEU A 16 1.79 21.75 -7.84
N LEU A 17 0.57 21.24 -7.63
CA LEU A 17 0.12 20.03 -8.31
C LEU A 17 -0.07 20.33 -9.81
N SER A 18 0.46 19.45 -10.67
CA SER A 18 0.18 19.50 -12.10
C SER A 18 -1.32 19.32 -12.36
N ASP A 19 -1.78 19.82 -13.51
CA ASP A 19 -3.19 19.69 -13.89
C ASP A 19 -3.61 18.22 -14.01
N SER A 20 -2.74 17.38 -14.59
CA SER A 20 -3.01 15.93 -14.69
C SER A 20 -3.11 15.23 -13.32
N ALA A 21 -2.28 15.63 -12.35
CA ALA A 21 -2.37 15.12 -10.98
C ALA A 21 -3.67 15.56 -10.32
N THR A 22 -4.01 16.84 -10.46
CA THR A 22 -5.24 17.42 -9.91
C THR A 22 -6.49 16.73 -10.44
N ASP A 23 -6.56 16.48 -11.75
CA ASP A 23 -7.68 15.81 -12.39
C ASP A 23 -7.82 14.36 -11.93
N THR A 24 -6.70 13.64 -11.85
CA THR A 24 -6.69 12.24 -11.39
C THR A 24 -7.16 12.14 -9.94
N ILE A 25 -6.68 13.03 -9.06
CA ILE A 25 -7.11 13.09 -7.65
C ILE A 25 -8.62 13.37 -7.56
N LYS A 26 -9.15 14.32 -8.33
CA LYS A 26 -10.59 14.62 -8.34
C LYS A 26 -11.42 13.41 -8.76
N LEU A 27 -10.97 12.65 -9.77
CA LEU A 27 -11.67 11.44 -10.22
C LEU A 27 -11.62 10.31 -9.17
N LEU A 28 -10.51 10.17 -8.44
CA LEU A 28 -10.37 9.21 -7.34
C LEU A 28 -11.20 9.60 -6.10
N LEU A 29 -11.39 10.89 -5.85
CA LEU A 29 -12.11 11.42 -4.69
C LEU A 29 -13.58 11.73 -4.97
N LYS A 30 -14.14 11.27 -6.09
CA LYS A 30 -15.59 11.41 -6.34
C LYS A 30 -16.39 10.76 -5.21
N THR A 31 -17.40 11.49 -4.77
CA THR A 31 -18.35 11.07 -3.73
C THR A 31 -19.20 9.90 -4.22
N ASP A 32 -19.68 9.96 -5.46
CA ASP A 32 -20.29 8.82 -6.13
C ASP A 32 -19.23 7.75 -6.45
N VAL A 33 -19.41 6.57 -5.85
CA VAL A 33 -18.52 5.42 -6.01
C VAL A 33 -18.55 4.92 -7.45
N ALA A 34 -19.70 4.87 -8.12
CA ALA A 34 -19.78 4.35 -9.48
C ALA A 34 -19.02 5.24 -10.49
N ALA A 35 -19.01 6.55 -10.24
CA ALA A 35 -18.30 7.52 -11.06
C ALA A 35 -16.80 7.66 -10.71
N ARG A 36 -16.34 7.03 -9.62
CA ARG A 36 -14.96 7.08 -9.15
C ARG A 36 -14.03 6.34 -10.10
N LEU A 37 -12.84 6.90 -10.32
CA LEU A 37 -11.82 6.26 -11.16
C LEU A 37 -11.52 4.86 -10.62
N GLY A 38 -11.63 3.84 -11.49
CA GLY A 38 -11.42 2.44 -11.11
C GLY A 38 -12.68 1.67 -10.71
N CYS A 39 -13.82 2.33 -10.54
CA CYS A 39 -15.07 1.70 -10.06
C CYS A 39 -16.16 1.51 -11.13
N GLY A 40 -16.01 2.12 -12.31
CA GLY A 40 -16.89 1.90 -13.46
C GLY A 40 -16.54 0.65 -14.26
N GLU A 41 -17.22 0.42 -15.38
CA GLU A 41 -17.06 -0.77 -16.24
C GLU A 41 -15.61 -0.99 -16.73
N GLN A 42 -14.86 0.09 -16.95
CA GLN A 42 -13.46 0.00 -17.37
C GLN A 42 -12.49 -0.36 -16.23
N GLY A 43 -12.94 -0.29 -14.97
CA GLY A 43 -12.19 -0.67 -13.78
C GLY A 43 -10.75 -0.18 -13.77
N TRP A 44 -9.82 -1.11 -13.52
CA TRP A 44 -8.37 -0.88 -13.54
C TRP A 44 -7.85 -0.30 -14.85
N GLY A 45 -8.47 -0.63 -15.99
CA GLY A 45 -8.10 -0.08 -17.29
C GLY A 45 -8.24 1.44 -17.36
N ALA A 46 -9.22 2.03 -16.67
CA ALA A 46 -9.37 3.48 -16.60
C ALA A 46 -8.26 4.14 -15.78
N VAL A 47 -7.77 3.48 -14.72
CA VAL A 47 -6.68 4.00 -13.88
C VAL A 47 -5.39 4.07 -14.69
N LYS A 48 -5.04 2.98 -15.40
CA LYS A 48 -3.83 2.92 -16.22
C LYS A 48 -3.78 3.99 -17.32
N ASN A 49 -4.93 4.33 -17.87
CA ASN A 49 -5.06 5.31 -18.96
C ASN A 49 -5.23 6.75 -18.48
N ALA A 50 -5.29 7.02 -17.17
CA ALA A 50 -5.43 8.38 -16.67
C ALA A 50 -4.20 9.23 -17.04
N SER A 51 -4.44 10.50 -17.37
CA SER A 51 -3.42 11.41 -17.92
C SER A 51 -2.18 11.57 -17.05
N TYR A 52 -2.32 11.41 -15.73
CA TYR A 52 -1.21 11.42 -14.78
C TYR A 52 -0.28 10.22 -14.97
N PHE A 53 -0.83 9.01 -15.11
CA PHE A 53 -0.06 7.78 -15.27
C PHE A 53 0.41 7.56 -16.72
N ARG A 54 -0.26 8.17 -17.70
CA ARG A 54 0.06 8.04 -19.13
C ARG A 54 1.45 8.56 -19.53
N LYS A 55 2.00 9.54 -18.79
CA LYS A 55 3.34 10.11 -19.07
C LYS A 55 4.49 9.25 -18.56
N LEU A 56 4.19 8.20 -17.81
CA LEU A 56 5.19 7.26 -17.34
C LEU A 56 5.43 6.24 -18.46
N GLU A 57 6.29 6.58 -19.43
CA GLU A 57 6.75 5.64 -20.47
C GLU A 57 7.33 4.34 -19.88
N THR A 58 7.73 4.37 -18.61
CA THR A 58 8.24 3.24 -17.81
C THR A 58 7.18 2.44 -17.06
N TRP A 59 5.90 2.84 -17.06
CA TRP A 59 4.80 2.08 -16.45
C TRP A 59 4.31 0.94 -17.36
N ASN A 60 5.24 0.18 -17.93
CA ASN A 60 4.89 -1.18 -18.31
C ASN A 60 4.55 -1.92 -17.01
N GLU A 61 3.28 -2.27 -16.85
CA GLU A 61 2.75 -2.99 -15.68
C GLU A 61 3.59 -4.23 -15.36
N ASP A 62 4.05 -4.93 -16.40
CA ASP A 62 4.92 -6.10 -16.25
C ASP A 62 6.27 -5.73 -15.65
N GLU A 63 6.84 -4.57 -16.01
CA GLU A 63 8.13 -4.10 -15.48
C GLU A 63 7.99 -3.62 -14.03
N LEU A 64 6.87 -3.00 -13.67
CA LEU A 64 6.58 -2.63 -12.28
C LEU A 64 6.37 -3.87 -11.40
N LEU A 65 5.59 -4.84 -11.87
CA LEU A 65 5.33 -6.09 -11.14
C LEU A 65 6.62 -6.94 -11.00
N LYS A 66 7.48 -6.93 -12.01
CA LYS A 66 8.81 -7.56 -11.97
C LYS A 66 9.85 -6.76 -11.17
N LYS A 67 9.52 -5.54 -10.72
CA LYS A 67 10.42 -4.61 -10.03
C LYS A 67 11.64 -4.18 -10.86
N ASN A 68 11.45 -4.08 -12.18
CA ASN A 68 12.48 -3.63 -13.13
C ASN A 68 12.55 -2.10 -13.24
N VAL A 69 11.50 -1.38 -12.82
CA VAL A 69 11.53 0.09 -12.73
C VAL A 69 12.31 0.50 -11.48
N ALA A 70 13.37 1.28 -11.68
CA ALA A 70 14.18 1.78 -10.56
C ALA A 70 13.35 2.68 -9.65
N ALA A 71 13.46 2.46 -8.33
CA ALA A 71 12.87 3.34 -7.34
C ALA A 71 13.55 4.71 -7.39
N THR A 72 12.78 5.79 -7.21
CA THR A 72 13.30 7.15 -7.16
C THR A 72 14.09 7.45 -5.90
N PHE A 73 13.95 6.60 -4.87
CA PHE A 73 14.63 6.71 -3.59
C PHE A 73 15.05 5.32 -3.13
N SER A 74 16.27 5.19 -2.64
CA SER A 74 16.80 3.96 -2.04
C SER A 74 17.51 4.28 -0.73
N MET A 75 17.48 3.32 0.19
CA MET A 75 18.12 3.45 1.50
C MET A 75 19.22 2.42 1.68
N THR A 76 20.23 2.77 2.46
CA THR A 76 21.27 1.85 2.89
C THR A 76 20.78 1.01 4.08
N LYS A 77 21.36 -0.18 4.28
CA LYS A 77 20.88 -1.12 5.30
C LYS A 77 21.11 -0.63 6.72
N GLU A 78 22.07 0.27 6.88
CA GLU A 78 22.54 0.79 8.16
C GLU A 78 21.54 1.82 8.75
N ALA A 79 20.70 2.45 7.91
CA ALA A 79 19.71 3.44 8.32
C ALA A 79 18.29 2.89 8.47
N ILE A 80 18.12 1.55 8.49
CA ILE A 80 16.78 0.95 8.46
C ILE A 80 15.95 1.32 9.70
N VAL A 81 16.55 1.23 10.89
CA VAL A 81 15.87 1.50 12.17
C VAL A 81 15.46 2.96 12.31
N GLU A 82 16.20 3.87 11.68
CA GLU A 82 15.96 5.32 11.74
C GLU A 82 14.68 5.75 11.00
N ASN A 83 14.14 4.90 10.11
CA ASN A 83 12.85 5.17 9.44
C ASN A 83 11.64 4.75 10.25
N PHE A 84 11.85 3.98 11.32
CA PHE A 84 10.79 3.57 12.20
C PHE A 84 10.67 4.58 13.32
N ASP A 85 9.43 4.83 13.73
CA ASP A 85 9.15 5.72 14.85
C ASP A 85 9.87 5.21 16.11
N SER A 86 10.63 6.12 16.74
CA SER A 86 11.47 5.80 17.90
C SER A 86 10.67 5.31 19.11
N SER A 87 9.38 5.66 19.18
CA SER A 87 8.48 5.12 20.19
C SER A 87 8.37 3.60 20.16
N TYR A 88 8.68 2.94 19.03
CA TYR A 88 8.71 1.48 18.91
C TYR A 88 10.13 0.90 18.95
N THR A 89 11.11 1.57 18.33
CA THR A 89 12.47 1.04 18.23
C THR A 89 13.30 1.21 19.50
N CYS A 90 12.91 2.12 20.39
CA CYS A 90 13.50 2.26 21.73
C CYS A 90 12.84 1.36 22.78
N GLN A 91 11.76 0.65 22.45
CA GLN A 91 11.17 -0.34 23.36
C GLN A 91 12.02 -1.60 23.40
N ASP A 92 12.04 -2.23 24.56
CA ASP A 92 12.66 -3.54 24.75
C ASP A 92 11.86 -4.58 23.91
N PRO A 93 12.48 -5.28 22.93
CA PRO A 93 11.77 -6.17 22.01
C PRO A 93 11.42 -7.50 22.71
N LYS A 94 10.49 -7.42 23.66
CA LYS A 94 10.00 -8.56 24.44
C LYS A 94 8.50 -8.67 24.35
N TRP A 95 8.02 -9.88 24.55
CA TRP A 95 6.60 -10.13 24.79
C TRP A 95 6.23 -9.58 26.17
N ASP A 96 5.08 -8.92 26.26
CA ASP A 96 4.53 -8.51 27.56
C ASP A 96 3.96 -9.74 28.27
N GLU A 97 4.60 -10.13 29.37
CA GLU A 97 4.22 -11.31 30.16
C GLU A 97 2.82 -11.16 30.79
N ALA A 98 2.31 -9.93 30.96
CA ALA A 98 0.97 -9.67 31.51
C ALA A 98 -0.17 -9.97 30.51
N GLN A 99 0.14 -10.10 29.21
CA GLN A 99 -0.82 -10.51 28.17
C GLN A 99 -0.80 -12.02 27.90
N ASN A 100 0.10 -12.77 28.55
CA ASN A 100 0.13 -14.25 28.53
C ASN A 100 -0.77 -14.87 29.61
N LEU A 101 -1.83 -14.17 30.01
CA LEU A 101 -2.88 -14.83 30.78
C LEU A 101 -3.53 -15.86 29.84
N PRO A 102 -3.69 -17.13 30.25
CA PRO A 102 -4.45 -18.09 29.49
C PRO A 102 -5.89 -17.57 29.40
N VAL A 103 -6.21 -16.90 28.29
CA VAL A 103 -7.60 -16.69 27.90
C VAL A 103 -8.11 -18.09 27.59
N GLU A 104 -9.25 -18.49 28.16
CA GLU A 104 -9.98 -19.65 27.67
C GLU A 104 -10.31 -19.37 26.20
N THR A 105 -9.44 -19.82 25.31
CA THR A 105 -9.53 -19.60 23.88
C THR A 105 -9.91 -20.95 23.31
N ASP A 106 -10.97 -20.98 22.51
CA ASP A 106 -11.37 -22.20 21.82
C ASP A 106 -10.30 -22.54 20.77
N GLU A 107 -9.41 -23.50 21.09
CA GLU A 107 -8.28 -23.88 20.24
C GLU A 107 -8.76 -24.41 18.87
N ASP A 108 -10.01 -24.86 18.76
CA ASP A 108 -10.61 -25.30 17.50
C ASP A 108 -10.82 -24.13 16.51
N GLU A 109 -10.95 -22.88 16.99
CA GLU A 109 -11.01 -21.68 16.13
C GLU A 109 -9.65 -21.33 15.50
N LEU A 110 -8.55 -21.85 16.05
CA LEU A 110 -7.18 -21.62 15.58
C LEU A 110 -6.70 -22.76 14.65
N PHE A 111 -7.55 -23.75 14.37
CA PHE A 111 -7.22 -24.84 13.46
C PHE A 111 -6.93 -24.30 12.04
N GLY A 112 -5.73 -24.56 11.53
CA GLY A 112 -5.27 -24.06 10.22
C GLY A 112 -4.52 -22.72 10.25
N TYR A 113 -4.18 -22.19 11.44
CA TYR A 113 -3.35 -20.99 11.59
C TYR A 113 -1.87 -21.24 11.21
N GLU A 114 -1.42 -22.49 11.24
CA GLU A 114 -0.07 -22.84 10.80
C GLU A 114 0.10 -22.65 9.29
N TRP A 115 0.82 -21.59 8.94
CA TRP A 115 1.21 -21.33 7.56
C TRP A 115 2.74 -21.35 7.43
N SER A 116 3.26 -22.36 6.73
CA SER A 116 4.65 -22.37 6.30
C SER A 116 4.75 -21.99 4.82
N LYS A 117 5.66 -21.06 4.49
CA LYS A 117 6.00 -20.76 3.08
C LYS A 117 6.71 -21.98 2.49
N PHE A 118 5.98 -22.81 1.74
CA PHE A 118 6.59 -23.84 0.90
C PHE A 118 7.42 -23.18 -0.22
N LYS A 119 8.73 -23.06 -0.02
CA LYS A 119 9.70 -22.83 -1.11
C LYS A 119 10.70 -23.98 -1.11
N ALA A 120 10.30 -25.10 -1.72
CA ALA A 120 11.23 -26.16 -2.08
C ALA A 120 12.09 -25.70 -3.27
N THR A 121 13.19 -25.00 -2.99
CA THR A 121 14.26 -24.83 -3.98
C THR A 121 15.05 -26.13 -4.03
N ARG A 122 14.55 -27.13 -4.77
CA ARG A 122 15.32 -28.34 -5.09
C ARG A 122 16.25 -28.02 -6.26
N ALA A 123 17.38 -27.40 -5.97
CA ALA A 123 18.47 -27.20 -6.92
C ALA A 123 19.82 -27.10 -6.20
N ALA A 124 20.29 -28.22 -5.64
CA ALA A 124 21.69 -28.45 -5.29
C ALA A 124 21.93 -29.95 -5.10
N SER A 125 21.89 -30.71 -6.20
CA SER A 125 22.52 -32.04 -6.33
C SER A 125 22.58 -32.38 -7.82
N LEU A 126 23.56 -31.80 -8.50
CA LEU A 126 24.31 -32.42 -9.59
C LEU A 126 25.77 -31.98 -9.41
#